data_AF-A0A2S0PDS4-F1
#
_entry.id   AF-A0A2S0PDS4-F1
#
_cell.length_a   1.000
_cell.length_b   1.000
_cell.length_c   1.000
_cell.angle_alpha   90.00
_cell.angle_beta   90.00
_cell.angle_gamma   90.00
#
_symmetry.space_group_name_H-M   'P 1'
#
loop_
_entity.id
_entity.type
_entity.pdbx_description
1 polymer ?
#
loop_
_entity_poly.entity_id
_entity_poly.type
_entity_poly.pdbx_seq_one_letter_code
_entity_poly.pdbx_strand_id
1 'polypeptide(L)'
;MNFSVNRLLRRLALPLLVLSAFARADDSAIVAQGKDNWLFPAWGSLTQVDQRGIDASVQLLKETRDALAARNVKLVVVMLPEKALFYTDKLPDNKPLSAQVKARYRGIFDKLSQAGIATFDDEAVLRRVKDSGQEVFYRTDQHWTQPAADATADATAAVIRQVQPTLAGQPGSGLALGPTTNERRYGDLAERFLTPEQRKTVGRETFTIRKAADGQRLLDTAVAPVHVTGHSMVQPYFGYPQKLSNLIDRPVTVNWKPGNVGQWIMLLEYLESPAFRQSPPQVLVWQMFEPTFAQGPDARGLWDNASIMTADAWRARLKTALAR
;
A
#
# COMPACT_ATOMS: atom_id res chain seq x y z
N MET A 1 39.31 -43.13 -71.94
CA MET A 1 38.34 -44.04 -71.29
C MET A 1 38.19 -43.61 -69.83
N ASN A 2 36.95 -43.57 -69.36
CA ASN A 2 36.44 -42.89 -68.15
C ASN A 2 37.05 -43.33 -66.81
N PHE A 3 37.05 -42.41 -65.84
CA PHE A 3 36.32 -42.44 -64.54
C PHE A 3 37.04 -41.46 -63.58
N SER A 4 36.55 -40.24 -63.34
CA SER A 4 35.46 -39.81 -62.45
C SER A 4 36.00 -39.13 -61.18
N VAL A 5 35.32 -38.05 -60.82
CA VAL A 5 35.65 -36.96 -59.91
C VAL A 5 35.22 -37.29 -58.46
N ASN A 6 36.06 -36.99 -57.45
CA ASN A 6 35.72 -36.09 -56.32
C ASN A 6 36.73 -36.19 -55.15
N ARG A 7 37.27 -35.03 -54.74
CA ARG A 7 37.88 -34.78 -53.43
C ARG A 7 36.82 -34.10 -52.55
N LEU A 8 36.76 -34.39 -51.24
CA LEU A 8 36.95 -33.39 -50.17
C LEU A 8 36.75 -33.92 -48.74
N LEU A 9 37.75 -33.62 -47.90
CA LEU A 9 37.70 -33.09 -46.53
C LEU A 9 36.71 -33.67 -45.51
N ARG A 10 37.25 -34.41 -44.53
CA ARG A 10 36.63 -34.62 -43.20
C ARG A 10 36.95 -33.43 -42.29
N ARG A 11 35.91 -32.72 -41.83
CA ARG A 11 35.97 -31.68 -40.79
C ARG A 11 35.78 -32.31 -39.41
N LEU A 12 36.69 -32.02 -38.49
CA LEU A 12 36.55 -32.30 -37.05
C LEU A 12 35.59 -31.27 -36.44
N ALA A 13 34.57 -31.76 -35.72
CA ALA A 13 33.55 -30.94 -35.06
C ALA A 13 34.00 -30.52 -33.66
N LEU A 14 33.91 -29.22 -33.34
CA LEU A 14 33.98 -28.68 -31.97
C LEU A 14 32.64 -28.87 -31.25
N PRO A 15 32.62 -29.12 -29.93
CA PRO A 15 31.38 -29.23 -29.17
C PRO A 15 30.75 -27.85 -28.95
N LEU A 16 29.47 -27.71 -29.29
CA LEU A 16 28.65 -26.56 -28.93
C LEU A 16 28.33 -26.60 -27.43
N LEU A 17 28.80 -25.60 -26.68
CA LEU A 17 28.25 -25.26 -25.37
C LEU A 17 26.80 -24.77 -25.55
N VAL A 18 25.84 -25.54 -25.04
CA VAL A 18 24.47 -25.09 -24.87
C VAL A 18 24.45 -24.16 -23.65
N LEU A 19 24.50 -22.85 -23.87
CA LEU A 19 24.09 -21.88 -22.86
C LEU A 19 22.57 -22.03 -22.67
N SER A 20 22.17 -22.64 -21.56
CA SER A 20 20.80 -22.60 -21.07
C SER A 20 20.41 -21.14 -20.84
N ALA A 21 19.60 -20.59 -21.74
CA ALA A 21 18.98 -19.29 -21.56
C ALA A 21 18.13 -19.34 -20.28
N PHE A 22 18.51 -18.54 -19.28
CA PHE A 22 17.67 -18.26 -18.13
C PHE A 22 16.29 -17.81 -18.64
N ALA A 23 15.24 -18.49 -18.18
CA ALA A 23 13.87 -18.14 -18.47
C ALA A 23 13.65 -16.66 -18.10
N ARG A 24 13.37 -15.83 -19.10
CA ARG A 24 12.79 -14.50 -18.89
C ARG A 24 11.46 -14.72 -18.16
N ALA A 25 11.35 -14.18 -16.96
CA ALA A 25 10.08 -14.13 -16.25
C ALA A 25 9.13 -13.19 -17.02
N ASP A 26 8.08 -13.75 -17.63
CA ASP A 26 6.92 -12.98 -18.12
C ASP A 26 6.08 -12.50 -16.92
N ASP A 27 6.60 -11.51 -16.20
CA ASP A 27 5.91 -10.75 -15.15
C ASP A 27 5.83 -9.25 -15.53
N SER A 28 5.73 -8.96 -16.82
CA SER A 28 5.56 -7.60 -17.36
C SER A 28 4.15 -7.01 -17.19
N ALA A 29 3.20 -7.79 -16.66
CA ALA A 29 1.82 -7.36 -16.49
C ALA A 29 1.65 -6.62 -15.16
N ILE A 30 1.17 -5.37 -15.20
CA ILE A 30 0.84 -4.53 -14.03
C ILE A 30 -0.35 -5.11 -13.24
N VAL A 31 -1.16 -5.96 -13.88
CA VAL A 31 -2.29 -6.68 -13.29
C VAL A 31 -2.18 -8.18 -13.58
N ALA A 32 -2.41 -9.02 -12.58
CA ALA A 32 -2.57 -10.47 -12.75
C ALA A 32 -4.07 -10.83 -12.78
N GLN A 33 -4.49 -11.59 -13.79
CA GLN A 33 -5.84 -12.13 -13.90
C GLN A 33 -5.90 -13.48 -13.17
N GLY A 34 -6.81 -13.59 -12.20
CA GLY A 34 -7.06 -14.80 -11.42
C GLY A 34 -8.31 -15.56 -11.87
N LYS A 35 -8.63 -16.61 -11.12
CA LYS A 35 -9.87 -17.38 -11.24
C LYS A 35 -11.07 -16.51 -10.87
N ASP A 36 -12.25 -16.90 -11.36
CA ASP A 36 -13.54 -16.27 -11.07
C ASP A 36 -13.53 -14.75 -11.32
N ASN A 37 -12.81 -14.30 -12.35
CA ASN A 37 -12.65 -12.90 -12.72
C ASN A 37 -12.06 -12.00 -11.61
N TRP A 38 -11.25 -12.56 -10.70
CA TRP A 38 -10.47 -11.77 -9.74
C TRP A 38 -9.28 -11.12 -10.43
N LEU A 39 -8.96 -9.88 -10.05
CA LEU A 39 -7.76 -9.18 -10.51
C LEU A 39 -6.86 -8.85 -9.32
N PHE A 40 -5.56 -8.95 -9.52
CA PHE A 40 -4.55 -8.68 -8.50
C PHE A 40 -3.55 -7.64 -8.99
N PRO A 41 -3.18 -6.64 -8.18
CA PRO A 41 -2.08 -5.75 -8.52
C PRO A 41 -0.77 -6.56 -8.50
N ALA A 42 0.05 -6.41 -9.53
CA ALA A 42 1.33 -7.12 -9.65
C ALA A 42 2.51 -6.25 -9.19
N TRP A 43 2.35 -5.52 -8.09
CA TRP A 43 3.34 -4.54 -7.61
C TRP A 43 4.46 -5.15 -6.77
N GLY A 44 4.22 -6.34 -6.21
CA GLY A 44 5.19 -7.12 -5.46
C GLY A 44 5.41 -8.48 -6.13
N SER A 45 6.51 -9.13 -5.77
CA SER A 45 6.76 -10.50 -6.22
C SER A 45 5.91 -11.49 -5.41
N LEU A 46 5.30 -12.44 -6.12
CA LEU A 46 4.60 -13.60 -5.52
C LEU A 46 5.58 -14.68 -5.03
N THR A 47 6.85 -14.59 -5.43
CA THR A 47 7.87 -15.62 -5.18
C THR A 47 9.09 -15.11 -4.41
N GLN A 48 9.40 -13.81 -4.47
CA GLN A 48 10.61 -13.22 -3.89
C GLN A 48 10.29 -12.25 -2.75
N VAL A 49 11.16 -12.21 -1.74
CA VAL A 49 11.08 -11.26 -0.63
C VAL A 49 12.44 -10.60 -0.46
N ASP A 50 12.49 -9.27 -0.62
CA ASP A 50 13.71 -8.50 -0.37
C ASP A 50 13.85 -8.15 1.11
N GLN A 51 14.46 -9.06 1.87
CA GLN A 51 14.71 -8.85 3.31
C GLN A 51 15.59 -7.63 3.58
N ARG A 52 16.58 -7.35 2.71
CA ARG A 52 17.47 -6.19 2.88
C ARG A 52 16.70 -4.88 2.68
N GLY A 53 15.82 -4.81 1.68
CA GLY A 53 14.93 -3.68 1.47
C GLY A 53 13.92 -3.47 2.60
N ILE A 54 13.38 -4.56 3.17
CA ILE A 54 12.53 -4.50 4.38
C ILE A 54 13.31 -3.89 5.55
N ASP A 55 14.50 -4.41 5.84
CA ASP A 55 15.34 -3.92 6.95
C ASP A 55 15.72 -2.44 6.78
N ALA A 56 16.08 -2.04 5.57
CA ALA A 56 16.36 -0.64 5.24
C ALA A 56 15.14 0.26 5.46
N SER A 57 13.94 -0.18 5.07
CA SER A 57 12.71 0.58 5.22
C SER A 57 12.28 0.70 6.69
N VAL A 58 12.43 -0.36 7.49
CA VAL A 58 12.23 -0.32 8.95
C VAL A 58 13.19 0.66 9.61
N GLN A 59 14.45 0.69 9.18
CA GLN A 59 15.43 1.64 9.69
C GLN A 59 15.05 3.10 9.38
N LEU A 60 14.58 3.40 8.16
CA LEU A 60 14.07 4.73 7.82
C LEU A 60 12.85 5.11 8.65
N LEU A 61 11.91 4.18 8.86
CA LEU A 61 10.74 4.40 9.71
C LEU A 61 11.11 4.67 11.18
N LYS A 62 12.12 3.96 11.71
CA LYS A 62 12.65 4.19 13.06
C LYS A 62 13.23 5.60 13.18
N GLU A 63 14.03 6.03 12.20
CA GLU A 63 14.57 7.39 12.14
C GLU A 63 13.45 8.45 12.04
N THR A 64 12.41 8.21 11.24
CA THR A 64 11.23 9.09 11.18
C THR A 64 10.50 9.18 12.51
N ARG A 65 10.24 8.04 13.15
CA ARG A 65 9.60 8.01 14.47
C ARG A 65 10.39 8.85 15.47
N ASP A 66 11.71 8.67 15.54
CA ASP A 66 12.56 9.39 16.49
C ASP A 66 12.56 10.90 16.23
N ALA A 67 12.63 11.29 14.96
CA ALA A 67 12.58 12.70 14.56
C ALA A 67 11.21 13.35 14.84
N LEU A 68 10.11 12.65 14.61
CA LEU A 68 8.76 13.11 14.95
C LEU A 68 8.54 13.18 16.47
N ALA A 69 9.05 12.20 17.21
CA ALA A 69 8.94 12.16 18.67
C ALA A 69 9.65 13.36 19.33
N ALA A 70 10.78 13.81 18.78
CA ALA A 70 11.47 15.04 19.21
C ALA A 70 10.61 16.31 19.02
N ARG A 71 9.57 16.24 18.18
CA ARG A 71 8.56 17.29 17.95
C ARG A 71 7.24 17.03 18.69
N ASN A 72 7.20 16.05 19.60
CA ASN A 72 5.99 15.57 20.27
C ASN A 72 4.90 15.02 19.32
N VAL A 73 5.28 14.61 18.12
CA VAL A 73 4.38 13.95 17.16
C VAL A 73 4.59 12.44 17.27
N LYS A 74 3.50 11.69 17.53
CA LYS A 74 3.55 10.22 17.55
C LYS A 74 3.38 9.68 16.14
N LEU A 75 4.19 8.67 15.78
CA LEU A 75 4.04 7.95 14.51
C LEU A 75 3.25 6.65 14.74
N VAL A 76 2.19 6.45 13.96
CA VAL A 76 1.48 5.18 13.83
C VAL A 76 1.63 4.69 12.39
N VAL A 77 2.12 3.48 12.18
CA VAL A 77 2.23 2.86 10.85
C VAL A 77 1.09 1.88 10.63
N VAL A 78 0.35 2.07 9.54
CA VAL A 78 -0.70 1.15 9.08
C VAL A 78 -0.16 0.38 7.88
N MET A 79 0.30 -0.85 8.13
CA MET A 79 0.76 -1.72 7.06
C MET A 79 -0.41 -2.52 6.51
N LEU A 80 -0.82 -2.19 5.29
CA LEU A 80 -1.88 -2.89 4.60
C LEU A 80 -1.34 -4.19 3.98
N PRO A 81 -1.92 -5.36 4.32
CA PRO A 81 -1.47 -6.64 3.78
C PRO A 81 -1.79 -6.81 2.28
N GLU A 82 -1.04 -7.68 1.62
CA GLU A 82 -1.22 -8.02 0.21
C GLU A 82 -2.58 -8.69 -0.04
N LYS A 83 -3.34 -8.16 -1.01
CA LYS A 83 -4.65 -8.70 -1.44
C LYS A 83 -4.60 -10.22 -1.70
N ALA A 84 -3.52 -10.70 -2.32
CA ALA A 84 -3.35 -12.11 -2.65
C ALA A 84 -3.36 -13.04 -1.42
N LEU A 85 -2.97 -12.56 -0.22
CA LEU A 85 -3.00 -13.36 1.02
C LEU A 85 -4.43 -13.74 1.45
N PHE A 86 -5.43 -12.95 1.07
CA PHE A 86 -6.84 -13.18 1.41
C PHE A 86 -7.61 -13.98 0.37
N TYR A 87 -7.09 -14.07 -0.85
CA TYR A 87 -7.77 -14.69 -1.99
C TYR A 87 -6.84 -15.64 -2.74
N THR A 88 -6.04 -16.40 -1.99
CA THR A 88 -5.10 -17.38 -2.56
C THR A 88 -5.79 -18.43 -3.41
N ASP A 89 -7.03 -18.79 -3.10
CA ASP A 89 -7.89 -19.68 -3.87
C ASP A 89 -8.28 -19.09 -5.24
N LYS A 90 -8.15 -17.78 -5.42
CA LYS A 90 -8.45 -17.06 -6.66
C LYS A 90 -7.21 -16.75 -7.52
N LEU A 91 -6.00 -17.01 -7.03
CA LEU A 91 -4.79 -16.89 -7.85
C LEU A 91 -4.74 -18.00 -8.92
N PRO A 92 -4.15 -17.76 -10.10
CA PRO A 92 -3.90 -18.81 -11.08
C PRO A 92 -3.10 -19.97 -10.48
N ASP A 93 -3.43 -21.21 -10.85
CA ASP A 93 -2.80 -22.40 -10.27
C ASP A 93 -1.28 -22.46 -10.53
N ASN A 94 -0.81 -21.82 -11.61
CA ASN A 94 0.61 -21.70 -11.96
C ASN A 94 1.31 -20.47 -11.35
N LYS A 95 0.62 -19.65 -10.56
CA LYS A 95 1.17 -18.48 -9.85
C LYS A 95 0.83 -18.48 -8.35
N PRO A 96 1.17 -19.54 -7.59
CA PRO A 96 0.92 -19.56 -6.15
C PRO A 96 1.85 -18.60 -5.40
N LEU A 97 1.41 -18.13 -4.23
CA LEU A 97 2.31 -17.45 -3.29
C LEU A 97 3.33 -18.44 -2.72
N SER A 98 4.61 -18.07 -2.81
CA SER A 98 5.68 -18.80 -2.13
C SER A 98 5.53 -18.75 -0.60
N ALA A 99 6.13 -19.71 0.12
CA ALA A 99 6.12 -19.74 1.58
C ALA A 99 6.72 -18.46 2.19
N GLN A 100 7.79 -17.92 1.59
CA GLN A 100 8.41 -16.68 2.04
C GLN A 100 7.49 -15.46 1.88
N VAL A 101 6.74 -15.36 0.77
CA VAL A 101 5.78 -14.26 0.57
C VAL A 101 4.61 -14.38 1.56
N LYS A 102 4.10 -15.59 1.81
CA LYS A 102 3.07 -15.83 2.84
C LYS A 102 3.51 -15.41 4.25
N ALA A 103 4.81 -15.49 4.55
CA ALA A 103 5.36 -15.09 5.84
C ALA A 103 5.80 -13.61 5.90
N ARG A 104 5.80 -12.89 4.78
CA ARG A 104 6.38 -11.55 4.66
C ARG A 104 5.66 -10.53 5.54
N TYR A 105 4.33 -10.49 5.51
CA TYR A 105 3.53 -9.58 6.33
C TYR A 105 3.92 -9.68 7.81
N ARG A 106 3.85 -10.90 8.37
CA ARG A 106 4.20 -11.14 9.78
C ARG A 106 5.63 -10.73 10.09
N GLY A 107 6.57 -11.05 9.20
CA GLY A 107 7.97 -10.67 9.35
C GLY A 107 8.17 -9.15 9.40
N ILE A 108 7.46 -8.38 8.56
CA ILE A 108 7.52 -6.91 8.60
C ILE A 108 6.86 -6.39 9.89
N PHE A 109 5.69 -6.91 10.26
CA PHE A 109 4.99 -6.52 11.48
C PHE A 109 5.86 -6.71 12.74
N ASP A 110 6.52 -7.86 12.86
CA ASP A 110 7.41 -8.15 13.98
C ASP A 110 8.61 -7.19 14.00
N LYS A 111 9.19 -6.84 12.85
CA LYS A 111 10.27 -5.86 12.76
C LYS A 111 9.82 -4.44 13.14
N LEU A 112 8.62 -4.02 12.74
CA LEU A 112 8.03 -2.74 13.15
C LEU A 112 7.83 -2.68 14.68
N SER A 113 7.28 -3.75 15.25
CA SER A 113 7.06 -3.89 16.69
C SER A 113 8.38 -3.86 17.48
N GLN A 114 9.38 -4.66 17.06
CA GLN A 114 10.72 -4.68 17.66
C GLN A 114 11.43 -3.34 17.52
N ALA A 115 11.22 -2.63 16.41
CA ALA A 115 11.74 -1.29 16.23
C ALA A 115 11.08 -0.27 17.15
N GLY A 116 9.98 -0.60 17.84
CA GLY A 116 9.21 0.30 18.70
C GLY A 116 8.34 1.29 17.93
N ILE A 117 7.92 0.92 16.72
CA ILE A 117 6.99 1.72 15.91
C ILE A 117 5.57 1.28 16.27
N ALA A 118 4.71 2.24 16.61
CA ALA A 118 3.32 1.93 16.93
C ALA A 118 2.58 1.43 15.67
N THR A 119 2.01 0.25 15.76
CA THR A 119 1.33 -0.44 14.65
C THR A 119 0.37 -1.50 15.22
N PHE A 120 -0.38 -2.17 14.35
CA PHE A 120 -1.26 -3.29 14.71
C PHE A 120 -1.28 -4.33 13.59
N ASP A 121 -1.70 -5.54 13.92
CA ASP A 121 -1.81 -6.65 12.98
C ASP A 121 -3.09 -6.50 12.14
N ASP A 122 -3.00 -5.70 11.08
CA ASP A 122 -4.09 -5.44 10.13
C ASP A 122 -4.43 -6.69 9.31
N GLU A 123 -3.49 -7.64 9.11
CA GLU A 123 -3.82 -8.93 8.50
C GLU A 123 -4.84 -9.67 9.36
N ALA A 124 -4.61 -9.76 10.68
CA ALA A 124 -5.56 -10.38 11.60
C ALA A 124 -6.89 -9.62 11.67
N VAL A 125 -6.88 -8.28 11.59
CA VAL A 125 -8.11 -7.45 11.54
C VAL A 125 -8.92 -7.80 10.29
N LEU A 126 -8.29 -7.78 9.12
CA LEU A 126 -8.96 -8.02 7.85
C LEU A 126 -9.36 -9.49 7.65
N ARG A 127 -8.63 -10.45 8.24
CA ARG A 127 -9.07 -11.85 8.26
C ARG A 127 -10.41 -12.02 8.97
N ARG A 128 -10.63 -11.32 10.10
CA ARG A 128 -11.93 -11.34 10.79
C ARG A 128 -13.06 -10.77 9.93
N VAL A 129 -12.79 -9.73 9.14
CA VAL A 129 -13.76 -9.21 8.15
C VAL A 129 -14.09 -10.30 7.13
N LYS A 130 -13.08 -10.96 6.57
CA LYS A 130 -13.26 -12.06 5.62
C LYS A 130 -14.08 -13.21 6.21
N ASP A 131 -13.74 -13.64 7.42
CA ASP A 131 -14.38 -14.77 8.11
C ASP A 131 -15.84 -14.46 8.49
N SER A 132 -16.22 -13.19 8.58
CA SER A 132 -17.62 -12.75 8.76
C SER A 132 -18.47 -12.85 7.48
N GLY A 133 -17.89 -13.29 6.37
CA GLY A 133 -18.56 -13.41 5.06
C GLY A 133 -18.51 -12.14 4.21
N GLN A 134 -17.73 -11.13 4.63
CA GLN A 134 -17.54 -9.89 3.86
C GLN A 134 -16.25 -9.95 3.04
N GLU A 135 -16.24 -9.32 1.87
CA GLU A 135 -15.00 -9.16 1.11
C GLU A 135 -14.10 -8.11 1.77
N VAL A 136 -12.79 -8.37 1.80
CA VAL A 136 -11.76 -7.43 2.29
C VAL A 136 -11.35 -6.46 1.19
N PHE A 137 -11.17 -6.97 -0.02
CA PHE A 137 -10.85 -6.20 -1.22
C PHE A 137 -11.90 -6.46 -2.28
N TYR A 138 -12.20 -5.43 -3.06
CA TYR A 138 -13.03 -5.55 -4.25
C TYR A 138 -12.40 -6.50 -5.28
N ARG A 139 -13.22 -7.23 -6.04
CA ARG A 139 -12.77 -8.32 -6.92
C ARG A 139 -11.87 -7.82 -8.06
N THR A 140 -12.24 -6.72 -8.69
CA THR A 140 -11.58 -6.15 -9.88
C THR A 140 -10.84 -4.85 -9.61
N ASP A 141 -10.62 -4.53 -8.35
CA ASP A 141 -10.04 -3.28 -7.88
C ASP A 141 -8.94 -3.58 -6.83
N GLN A 142 -7.98 -2.68 -6.68
CA GLN A 142 -6.90 -2.82 -5.69
C GLN A 142 -7.34 -2.48 -4.26
N HIS A 143 -8.42 -1.71 -4.10
CA HIS A 143 -8.76 -1.11 -2.83
C HIS A 143 -9.58 -2.03 -1.93
N TRP A 144 -9.53 -1.72 -0.63
CA TRP A 144 -10.35 -2.36 0.38
C TRP A 144 -11.84 -2.07 0.16
N THR A 145 -12.69 -2.91 0.71
CA THR A 145 -14.13 -2.63 0.81
C THR A 145 -14.41 -1.69 1.98
N GLN A 146 -15.63 -1.12 2.04
CA GLN A 146 -16.02 -0.26 3.16
C GLN A 146 -15.89 -0.94 4.54
N PRO A 147 -16.32 -2.21 4.74
CA PRO A 147 -16.14 -2.87 6.03
C PRO A 147 -14.68 -3.08 6.42
N ALA A 148 -13.80 -3.38 5.45
CA ALA A 148 -12.36 -3.48 5.70
C ALA A 148 -11.76 -2.14 6.10
N ALA A 149 -12.09 -1.06 5.38
CA ALA A 149 -11.66 0.30 5.73
C ALA A 149 -12.12 0.69 7.15
N ASP A 150 -13.37 0.37 7.50
CA ASP A 150 -13.92 0.67 8.81
C ASP A 150 -13.21 -0.12 9.93
N ALA A 151 -12.95 -1.42 9.71
CA ALA A 151 -12.25 -2.27 10.68
C ALA A 151 -10.80 -1.83 10.91
N THR A 152 -10.08 -1.47 9.84
CA THR A 152 -8.73 -0.89 9.95
C THR A 152 -8.78 0.46 10.68
N ALA A 153 -9.80 1.30 10.46
CA ALA A 153 -9.96 2.55 11.20
C ALA A 153 -10.24 2.34 12.70
N ASP A 154 -11.06 1.34 13.05
CA ASP A 154 -11.30 0.94 14.45
C ASP A 154 -9.99 0.54 15.15
N ALA A 155 -9.15 -0.26 14.48
CA ALA A 155 -7.85 -0.68 14.99
C ALA A 155 -6.85 0.49 15.09
N THR A 156 -6.80 1.37 14.09
CA THR A 156 -5.99 2.60 14.14
C THR A 156 -6.40 3.47 15.33
N ALA A 157 -7.71 3.68 15.54
CA ALA A 157 -8.21 4.48 16.66
C ALA A 157 -7.81 3.89 18.02
N ALA A 158 -7.81 2.56 18.16
CA ALA A 158 -7.33 1.89 19.36
C ALA A 158 -5.84 2.17 19.63
N VAL A 159 -4.99 2.09 18.61
CA VAL A 159 -3.56 2.42 18.74
C VAL A 159 -3.35 3.90 19.06
N ILE A 160 -4.11 4.81 18.43
CA ILE A 160 -4.05 6.24 18.72
C ILE A 160 -4.33 6.50 20.20
N ARG A 161 -5.39 5.90 20.77
CA ARG A 161 -5.71 6.06 22.20
C ARG A 161 -4.63 5.52 23.14
N GLN A 162 -3.83 4.54 22.70
CA GLN A 162 -2.70 4.02 23.48
C GLN A 162 -1.50 4.97 23.45
N VAL A 163 -1.15 5.50 22.28
CA VAL A 163 0.06 6.34 22.11
C VAL A 163 -0.16 7.82 22.43
N GLN A 164 -1.41 8.27 22.35
CA GLN A 164 -1.85 9.63 22.67
C GLN A 164 -3.24 9.58 23.33
N PRO A 165 -3.31 9.29 24.65
CA PRO A 165 -4.58 9.16 25.36
C PRO A 165 -5.44 10.43 25.36
N THR A 166 -4.81 11.60 25.25
CA THR A 166 -5.49 12.90 25.24
C THR A 166 -5.21 13.64 23.94
N LEU A 167 -6.23 13.73 23.09
CA LEU A 167 -6.20 14.52 21.87
C LEU A 167 -6.69 15.96 22.14
N ALA A 168 -5.95 16.92 21.61
CA ALA A 168 -6.31 18.33 21.56
C ALA A 168 -7.55 18.57 20.69
N GLY A 169 -8.11 19.77 20.77
CA GLY A 169 -9.38 20.10 20.13
C GLY A 169 -10.59 19.64 20.94
N GLN A 170 -11.78 19.97 20.45
CA GLN A 170 -13.04 19.78 21.18
C GLN A 170 -13.64 18.38 20.92
N PRO A 171 -14.10 17.66 21.95
CA PRO A 171 -15.03 16.54 21.76
C PRO A 171 -16.27 16.94 20.96
N GLY A 172 -16.81 15.99 20.19
CA GLY A 172 -17.90 16.19 19.25
C GLY A 172 -17.50 16.83 17.92
N SER A 173 -16.22 17.15 17.72
CA SER A 173 -15.72 17.75 16.45
C SER A 173 -15.23 16.71 15.43
N GLY A 174 -15.30 15.42 15.76
CA GLY A 174 -15.12 14.35 14.79
C GLY A 174 -16.19 14.36 13.71
N LEU A 175 -15.88 13.81 12.54
CA LEU A 175 -16.86 13.74 11.45
C LEU A 175 -18.01 12.80 11.83
N ALA A 176 -19.24 13.31 11.78
CA ALA A 176 -20.43 12.48 11.72
C ALA A 176 -20.39 11.60 10.46
N LEU A 177 -20.72 10.33 10.60
CA LEU A 177 -20.78 9.39 9.49
C LEU A 177 -22.15 9.45 8.82
N GLY A 178 -22.16 9.69 7.52
CA GLY A 178 -23.36 9.56 6.70
C GLY A 178 -23.69 8.10 6.38
N PRO A 179 -24.84 7.88 5.70
CA PRO A 179 -25.24 6.55 5.25
C PRO A 179 -24.28 6.00 4.20
N THR A 180 -24.29 4.68 4.04
CA THR A 180 -23.64 4.04 2.91
C THR A 180 -24.57 3.99 1.70
N THR A 181 -23.99 4.04 0.51
CA THR A 181 -24.69 3.84 -0.77
C THR A 181 -23.95 2.82 -1.60
N ASN A 182 -24.66 2.19 -2.52
CA ASN A 182 -24.07 1.29 -3.50
C ASN A 182 -23.95 1.96 -4.86
N GLU A 183 -22.83 1.75 -5.54
CA GLU A 183 -22.61 2.14 -6.93
C GLU A 183 -22.05 0.97 -7.74
N ARG A 184 -22.46 0.84 -9.00
CA ARG A 184 -22.03 -0.27 -9.86
C ARG A 184 -21.09 0.22 -10.94
N ARG A 185 -19.83 -0.19 -10.89
CA ARG A 185 -18.77 0.28 -11.78
C ARG A 185 -17.70 -0.79 -12.04
N TYR A 186 -16.78 -0.49 -12.95
CA TYR A 186 -15.56 -1.30 -13.08
C TYR A 186 -14.60 -0.92 -11.95
N GLY A 187 -13.92 -1.91 -11.40
CA GLY A 187 -12.81 -1.67 -10.50
C GLY A 187 -11.62 -1.07 -11.22
N ASP A 188 -10.74 -0.41 -10.48
CA ASP A 188 -9.65 0.37 -11.05
C ASP A 188 -8.61 -0.49 -11.81
N LEU A 189 -8.35 -1.73 -11.36
CA LEU A 189 -7.50 -2.68 -12.09
C LEU A 189 -8.14 -3.05 -13.43
N ALA A 190 -9.46 -3.27 -13.45
CA ALA A 190 -10.19 -3.51 -14.69
C ALA A 190 -10.19 -2.28 -15.60
N GLU A 191 -10.49 -1.10 -15.05
CA GLU A 191 -10.64 0.13 -15.82
C GLU A 191 -9.33 0.57 -16.48
N ARG A 192 -8.20 0.41 -15.78
CA ARG A 192 -6.89 0.89 -16.24
C ARG A 192 -6.14 -0.10 -17.12
N PHE A 193 -6.27 -1.40 -16.85
CA PHE A 193 -5.35 -2.39 -17.41
C PHE A 193 -6.01 -3.44 -18.31
N LEU A 194 -7.34 -3.49 -18.39
CA LEU A 194 -8.04 -4.44 -19.26
C LEU A 194 -8.59 -3.78 -20.52
N THR A 195 -8.59 -4.53 -21.63
CA THR A 195 -9.26 -4.13 -22.87
C THR A 195 -10.78 -4.04 -22.67
N PRO A 196 -11.53 -3.35 -23.55
CA PRO A 196 -12.99 -3.32 -23.49
C PRO A 196 -13.63 -4.70 -23.45
N GLU A 197 -13.11 -5.67 -24.20
CA GLU A 197 -13.60 -7.06 -24.26
C GLU A 197 -13.35 -7.77 -22.93
N GLN A 198 -12.13 -7.65 -22.38
CA GLN A 198 -11.80 -8.21 -21.07
C GLN A 198 -12.66 -7.59 -19.96
N ARG A 199 -12.93 -6.28 -20.01
CA ARG A 199 -13.84 -5.60 -19.07
C ARG A 199 -15.25 -6.16 -19.12
N LYS A 200 -15.79 -6.44 -20.33
CA LYS A 200 -17.10 -7.09 -20.47
C LYS A 200 -17.12 -8.47 -19.79
N THR A 201 -16.04 -9.24 -19.92
CA THR A 201 -15.91 -10.57 -19.31
C THR A 201 -15.85 -10.50 -17.78
N VAL A 202 -15.00 -9.63 -17.21
CA VAL A 202 -14.87 -9.54 -15.75
C VAL A 202 -16.07 -8.88 -15.07
N GLY A 203 -16.80 -8.05 -15.82
CA GLY A 203 -18.01 -7.37 -15.38
C GLY A 203 -17.76 -6.27 -14.35
N ARG A 204 -18.81 -5.46 -14.12
CA ARG A 204 -18.85 -4.45 -13.05
C ARG A 204 -19.14 -5.10 -11.71
N GLU A 205 -18.60 -4.54 -10.65
CA GLU A 205 -18.90 -4.90 -9.26
C GLU A 205 -19.63 -3.76 -8.53
N THR A 206 -20.22 -4.10 -7.38
CA THR A 206 -20.92 -3.13 -6.54
C THR A 206 -19.97 -2.62 -5.47
N PHE A 207 -19.68 -1.33 -5.51
CA PHE A 207 -18.94 -0.64 -4.48
C PHE A 207 -19.92 -0.11 -3.44
N THR A 208 -19.64 -0.36 -2.17
CA THR A 208 -20.30 0.32 -1.06
C THR A 208 -19.41 1.47 -0.62
N ILE A 209 -19.95 2.67 -0.61
CA ILE A 209 -19.24 3.87 -0.16
C ILE A 209 -20.03 4.64 0.87
N ARG A 210 -19.30 5.26 1.80
CA ARG A 210 -19.88 6.16 2.79
C ARG A 210 -20.04 7.56 2.22
N LYS A 211 -21.27 8.10 2.28
CA LYS A 211 -21.52 9.51 1.98
C LYS A 211 -21.16 10.40 3.16
N ALA A 212 -20.89 11.67 2.89
CA ALA A 212 -20.83 12.69 3.94
C ALA A 212 -22.18 12.76 4.68
N ALA A 213 -22.16 13.13 5.96
CA ALA A 213 -23.37 13.37 6.72
C ALA A 213 -24.01 14.70 6.26
N ASP A 214 -25.34 14.78 6.30
CA ASP A 214 -26.06 16.01 5.98
C ASP A 214 -25.71 17.12 6.99
N GLY A 215 -25.58 18.36 6.51
CA GLY A 215 -25.36 19.53 7.37
C GLY A 215 -23.93 19.70 7.89
N GLN A 216 -22.98 18.87 7.45
CA GLN A 216 -21.56 19.07 7.73
C GLN A 216 -21.06 20.32 7.00
N ARG A 217 -21.07 21.46 7.71
CA ARG A 217 -20.24 22.61 7.32
C ARG A 217 -18.79 22.17 7.49
N LEU A 218 -17.96 22.49 6.50
CA LEU A 218 -16.51 22.43 6.64
C LEU A 218 -16.17 23.25 7.88
N LEU A 219 -15.82 22.60 9.00
CA LEU A 219 -15.44 23.29 10.22
C LEU A 219 -14.03 23.82 9.99
N ASP A 220 -13.93 24.92 9.23
CA ASP A 220 -12.70 25.54 8.73
C ASP A 220 -11.74 26.06 9.81
N THR A 221 -12.06 25.86 11.10
CA THR A 221 -11.30 26.41 12.23
C THR A 221 -10.80 25.36 13.22
N ALA A 222 -11.18 24.08 13.10
CA ALA A 222 -10.76 23.07 14.07
C ALA A 222 -9.40 22.47 13.69
N VAL A 223 -8.38 22.74 14.50
CA VAL A 223 -7.05 22.13 14.37
C VAL A 223 -7.18 20.61 14.50
N ALA A 224 -6.81 19.87 13.47
CA ALA A 224 -6.87 18.41 13.46
C ALA A 224 -5.69 17.81 14.26
N PRO A 225 -5.92 17.13 15.40
CA PRO A 225 -4.84 16.53 16.18
C PRO A 225 -4.24 15.30 15.50
N VAL A 226 -4.87 14.78 14.44
CA VAL A 226 -4.41 13.60 13.70
C VAL A 226 -4.32 13.92 12.21
N HIS A 227 -3.22 13.50 11.60
CA HIS A 227 -3.02 13.53 10.16
C HIS A 227 -2.81 12.12 9.63
N VAL A 228 -3.43 11.79 8.49
CA VAL A 228 -3.21 10.55 7.75
C VAL A 228 -2.45 10.85 6.48
N THR A 229 -1.35 10.16 6.24
CA THR A 229 -0.65 10.16 4.96
C THR A 229 -0.60 8.74 4.42
N GLY A 230 -0.94 8.54 3.15
CA GLY A 230 -1.10 7.19 2.59
C GLY A 230 -1.41 7.19 1.10
N HIS A 231 -1.51 6.00 0.52
CA HIS A 231 -1.90 5.89 -0.89
C HIS A 231 -3.43 6.00 -1.07
N SER A 232 -3.93 5.74 -2.27
CA SER A 232 -5.36 5.85 -2.61
C SER A 232 -6.30 5.00 -1.75
N MET A 233 -5.79 4.06 -0.94
CA MET A 233 -6.54 3.37 0.11
C MET A 233 -7.20 4.36 1.07
N VAL A 234 -6.44 5.35 1.55
CA VAL A 234 -6.90 6.31 2.57
C VAL A 234 -7.64 7.50 1.98
N GLN A 235 -7.93 7.49 0.68
CA GLN A 235 -8.69 8.58 0.08
C GLN A 235 -10.10 8.67 0.71
N PRO A 236 -10.66 9.88 0.88
CA PRO A 236 -11.98 10.07 1.50
C PRO A 236 -13.10 9.21 0.90
N TYR A 237 -13.03 8.87 -0.38
CA TYR A 237 -14.03 8.03 -1.06
C TYR A 237 -14.22 6.64 -0.39
N PHE A 238 -13.18 6.04 0.20
CA PHE A 238 -13.31 4.75 0.91
C PHE A 238 -13.63 4.87 2.41
N GLY A 239 -13.80 6.10 2.92
CA GLY A 239 -14.34 6.34 4.25
C GLY A 239 -13.39 6.14 5.43
N TYR A 240 -12.17 5.59 5.23
CA TYR A 240 -11.19 5.37 6.29
C TYR A 240 -10.91 6.62 7.15
N PRO A 241 -10.50 7.78 6.59
CA PRO A 241 -10.19 8.94 7.42
C PRO A 241 -11.43 9.52 8.11
N GLN A 242 -12.62 9.39 7.51
CA GLN A 242 -13.87 9.83 8.14
C GLN A 242 -14.27 8.94 9.30
N LYS A 243 -14.21 7.62 9.12
CA LYS A 243 -14.44 6.64 10.20
C LYS A 243 -13.44 6.86 11.33
N LEU A 244 -12.16 7.07 11.01
CA LEU A 244 -11.15 7.39 12.01
C LEU A 244 -11.50 8.66 12.78
N SER A 245 -11.85 9.75 12.08
CA SER A 245 -12.26 11.01 12.69
C SER A 245 -13.48 10.87 13.62
N ASN A 246 -14.46 10.07 13.20
CA ASN A 246 -15.62 9.75 14.01
C ASN A 246 -15.24 9.01 15.31
N LEU A 247 -14.37 7.99 15.21
CA LEU A 247 -14.00 7.13 16.33
C LEU A 247 -13.16 7.85 17.38
N ILE A 248 -12.21 8.67 16.95
CA ILE A 248 -11.37 9.45 17.86
C ILE A 248 -12.05 10.73 18.35
N ASP A 249 -13.26 11.00 17.82
CA ASP A 249 -14.07 12.17 18.14
C ASP A 249 -13.31 13.50 17.95
N ARG A 250 -12.49 13.56 16.90
CA ARG A 250 -11.66 14.72 16.53
C ARG A 250 -11.48 14.83 15.01
N PRO A 251 -11.16 16.01 14.47
CA PRO A 251 -10.89 16.17 13.05
C PRO A 251 -9.64 15.37 12.66
N VAL A 252 -9.69 14.76 11.47
CA VAL A 252 -8.55 14.08 10.83
C VAL A 252 -8.31 14.76 9.49
N THR A 253 -7.08 15.21 9.26
CA THR A 253 -6.66 15.66 7.92
C THR A 253 -6.00 14.51 7.17
N VAL A 254 -6.01 14.57 5.84
CA VAL A 254 -5.42 13.53 5.00
C VAL A 254 -4.71 14.12 3.78
N ASN A 255 -3.52 13.63 3.46
CA ASN A 255 -2.95 13.73 2.12
C ASN A 255 -2.76 12.33 1.55
N TRP A 256 -3.04 12.15 0.26
CA TRP A 256 -2.88 10.87 -0.39
C TRP A 256 -2.38 10.96 -1.82
N LYS A 257 -1.79 9.87 -2.31
CA LYS A 257 -1.29 9.74 -3.69
C LYS A 257 -1.68 8.39 -4.31
N PRO A 258 -1.76 8.28 -5.64
CA PRO A 258 -1.87 6.98 -6.31
C PRO A 258 -0.70 6.03 -5.95
N GLY A 259 -0.94 4.71 -6.00
CA GLY A 259 0.00 3.68 -5.53
C GLY A 259 1.39 3.64 -6.18
N ASN A 260 1.56 4.26 -7.34
CA ASN A 260 2.85 4.38 -8.05
C ASN A 260 3.74 5.53 -7.53
N VAL A 261 3.21 6.43 -6.69
CA VAL A 261 4.01 7.46 -6.04
C VAL A 261 4.70 6.88 -4.81
N GLY A 262 6.00 7.09 -4.68
CA GLY A 262 6.76 6.52 -3.57
C GLY A 262 6.27 7.02 -2.21
N GLN A 263 6.04 6.09 -1.27
CA GLN A 263 5.58 6.41 0.09
C GLN A 263 6.48 7.45 0.80
N TRP A 264 7.77 7.46 0.45
CA TRP A 264 8.80 8.33 1.03
C TRP A 264 8.64 9.81 0.63
N ILE A 265 8.41 10.10 -0.65
CA ILE A 265 8.21 11.49 -1.11
C ILE A 265 6.88 12.03 -0.59
N MET A 266 5.85 11.20 -0.53
CA MET A 266 4.51 11.58 -0.07
C MET A 266 4.52 12.09 1.38
N LEU A 267 5.30 11.44 2.26
CA LEU A 267 5.52 11.93 3.62
C LEU A 267 6.24 13.29 3.59
N LEU A 268 7.33 13.42 2.82
CA LEU A 268 8.10 14.67 2.76
C LEU A 268 7.25 15.84 2.27
N GLU A 269 6.42 15.63 1.25
CA GLU A 269 5.51 16.67 0.74
C GLU A 269 4.58 17.19 1.85
N TYR A 270 4.08 16.31 2.73
CA TYR A 270 3.30 16.74 3.89
C TYR A 270 4.16 17.48 4.91
N LEU A 271 5.29 16.93 5.32
CA LEU A 271 6.15 17.54 6.35
C LEU A 271 6.74 18.89 5.91
N GLU A 272 6.95 19.10 4.61
CA GLU A 272 7.43 20.36 4.04
C GLU A 272 6.29 21.38 3.78
N SER A 273 5.03 20.93 3.88
CA SER A 273 3.86 21.76 3.59
C SER A 273 3.68 22.90 4.60
N PRO A 274 2.97 23.97 4.21
CA PRO A 274 2.50 24.97 5.16
C PRO A 274 1.59 24.38 6.24
N ALA A 275 0.77 23.37 5.91
CA ALA A 275 -0.16 22.76 6.85
C ALA A 275 0.55 22.13 8.05
N PHE A 276 1.59 21.33 7.82
CA PHE A 276 2.40 20.77 8.91
C PHE A 276 3.13 21.86 9.71
N ARG A 277 3.69 22.86 9.04
CA ARG A 277 4.41 23.96 9.72
C ARG A 277 3.52 24.82 10.61
N GLN A 278 2.30 25.09 10.18
CA GLN A 278 1.37 25.95 10.91
C GLN A 278 0.61 25.18 12.01
N SER A 279 0.38 23.88 11.82
CA SER A 279 -0.43 23.07 12.72
C SER A 279 0.03 21.61 12.68
N PRO A 280 1.18 21.28 13.28
CA PRO A 280 1.65 19.91 13.35
C PRO A 280 0.66 19.05 14.15
N PRO A 281 0.36 17.82 13.71
CA PRO A 281 -0.57 16.94 14.39
C PRO A 281 0.06 16.38 15.67
N GLN A 282 -0.74 15.93 16.62
CA GLN A 282 -0.25 15.12 17.74
C GLN A 282 0.07 13.68 17.31
N VAL A 283 -0.64 13.16 16.31
CA VAL A 283 -0.39 11.82 15.74
C VAL A 283 -0.37 11.89 14.22
N LEU A 284 0.71 11.37 13.64
CA LEU A 284 0.83 11.09 12.22
C LEU A 284 0.58 9.61 11.98
N VAL A 285 -0.45 9.29 11.21
CA VAL A 285 -0.77 7.94 10.74
C VAL A 285 -0.20 7.80 9.33
N TRP A 286 0.70 6.85 9.12
CA TRP A 286 1.34 6.60 7.82
C TRP A 286 0.94 5.22 7.29
N GLN A 287 0.10 5.20 6.26
CA GLN A 287 -0.28 3.97 5.57
C GLN A 287 0.79 3.56 4.54
N MET A 288 1.13 2.28 4.55
CA MET A 288 2.05 1.65 3.61
C MET A 288 1.48 0.32 3.09
N PHE A 289 1.92 -0.11 1.91
CA PHE A 289 1.56 -1.41 1.35
C PHE A 289 2.64 -2.45 1.66
N GLU A 290 2.25 -3.64 2.10
CA GLU A 290 3.17 -4.76 2.28
C GLU A 290 3.91 -5.15 0.99
N PRO A 291 3.27 -5.29 -0.20
CA PRO A 291 3.97 -5.65 -1.45
C PRO A 291 5.13 -4.73 -1.84
N THR A 292 5.04 -3.45 -1.50
CA THR A 292 6.03 -2.42 -1.87
C THR A 292 6.82 -1.93 -0.66
N PHE A 293 6.66 -2.54 0.52
CA PHE A 293 7.28 -2.08 1.75
C PHE A 293 8.82 -2.04 1.65
N ALA A 294 9.41 -3.02 0.96
CA ALA A 294 10.85 -3.13 0.76
C ALA A 294 11.44 -2.06 -0.18
N GLN A 295 10.59 -1.32 -0.90
CA GLN A 295 11.04 -0.38 -1.93
C GLN A 295 11.44 0.94 -1.26
N GLY A 296 12.74 1.22 -1.27
CA GLY A 296 13.31 2.46 -0.73
C GLY A 296 12.96 3.72 -1.54
N PRO A 297 13.39 4.91 -1.09
CA PRO A 297 13.18 6.18 -1.81
C PRO A 297 13.86 6.21 -3.18
N ASP A 298 14.83 5.35 -3.43
CA ASP A 298 15.62 5.25 -4.66
C ASP A 298 15.16 4.12 -5.60
N ALA A 299 14.00 3.50 -5.35
CA ALA A 299 13.47 2.35 -6.11
C ALA A 299 13.04 2.71 -7.55
N ARG A 300 14.03 2.92 -8.42
CA ARG A 300 13.85 3.28 -9.84
C ARG A 300 13.09 2.19 -10.60
N GLY A 301 12.16 2.63 -11.45
CA GLY A 301 11.31 1.73 -12.23
C GLY A 301 10.16 1.09 -11.43
N LEU A 302 10.12 1.29 -10.11
CA LEU A 302 9.02 0.90 -9.24
C LEU A 302 8.19 2.11 -8.82
N TRP A 303 8.84 3.24 -8.53
CA TRP A 303 8.17 4.52 -8.32
C TRP A 303 8.19 5.43 -9.53
N ASP A 304 7.21 6.33 -9.58
CA ASP A 304 7.23 7.49 -10.47
C ASP A 304 8.54 8.26 -10.32
N ASN A 305 9.10 8.71 -11.44
CA ASN A 305 10.42 9.38 -11.47
C ASN A 305 10.52 10.58 -10.52
N ALA A 306 9.43 11.34 -10.34
CA ALA A 306 9.39 12.48 -9.41
C ALA A 306 9.50 12.07 -7.92
N SER A 307 9.28 10.80 -7.61
CA SER A 307 9.41 10.25 -6.25
C SER A 307 10.84 9.86 -5.88
N ILE A 308 11.70 9.67 -6.89
CA ILE A 308 13.00 9.02 -6.71
C ILE A 308 14.01 9.98 -6.10
N MET A 309 14.62 9.57 -4.99
CA MET A 309 15.78 10.24 -4.40
C MET A 309 16.63 9.23 -3.62
N THR A 310 17.90 9.55 -3.35
CA THR A 310 18.72 8.70 -2.48
C THR A 310 18.18 8.70 -1.05
N ALA A 311 18.44 7.64 -0.30
CA ALA A 311 18.08 7.58 1.12
C ALA A 311 18.68 8.75 1.92
N ASP A 312 19.90 9.17 1.58
CA ASP A 312 20.56 10.31 2.26
C ASP A 312 19.91 11.65 1.93
N ALA A 313 19.49 11.86 0.68
CA ALA A 313 18.72 13.04 0.30
C ALA A 313 17.36 13.07 1.02
N TRP A 314 16.70 11.92 1.13
CA TRP A 314 15.44 11.79 1.87
C TRP A 314 15.63 12.12 3.37
N ARG A 315 16.66 11.56 4.01
CA ARG A 315 17.01 11.86 5.41
C ARG A 315 17.30 13.34 5.63
N ALA A 316 18.05 13.97 4.72
CA ALA A 316 18.38 15.40 4.82
C ALA A 316 17.11 16.26 4.75
N ARG A 317 16.18 15.93 3.84
CA ARG A 317 14.88 16.61 3.74
C ARG A 317 14.01 16.39 4.96
N LEU A 318 13.90 15.15 5.45
CA LEU A 318 13.17 14.82 6.67
C LEU A 318 13.67 15.64 7.86
N LYS A 319 15.00 15.65 8.09
CA LYS A 319 15.63 16.45 9.15
C LYS A 319 15.34 17.93 8.98
N THR A 320 15.44 18.46 7.76
CA THR A 320 15.17 19.88 7.49
C THR A 320 13.72 20.26 7.76
N ALA A 321 12.77 19.43 7.33
CA ALA A 321 11.34 19.64 7.54
C ALA A 321 10.97 19.63 9.03
N LEU A 322 11.62 18.75 9.81
CA LEU A 322 11.43 18.62 11.25
C LEU A 322 12.42 19.43 12.10
N ALA A 323 13.27 20.28 11.50
CA ALA A 323 14.17 21.20 12.21
C ALA A 323 13.56 22.60 12.43
N ARG A 324 12.47 22.91 11.73
CA ARG A 324 11.68 24.13 11.87
C ARG A 324 10.58 23.91 12.89
#